data_AF-A0A654E7G5-F1
#
_entry.id   AF-A0A654E7G5-F1
#
_cell.length_a   1.000
_cell.length_b   1.000
_cell.length_c   1.000
_cell.angle_alpha   90.00
_cell.angle_beta   90.00
_cell.angle_gamma   90.00
#
_symmetry.space_group_name_H-M   'P 1'
#
loop_
_entity.id
_entity.type
_entity.pdbx_description
1 polymer ?
#
loop_
_entity_poly.entity_id
_entity_poly.type
_entity_poly.pdbx_seq_one_letter_code
_entity_poly.pdbx_strand_id
1 'polypeptide(L)'
;MILTELQIQKLYKIASLVTIGLGLVFIAIPSATLELTERIWPAILLNIGFHLFFQVISRMPAGMNRLFQTQDSIIKTLGPLMLKIWVITAIGFTILATFFIILRAFLDSNYQILLVIPIFFAIVIAAISSWNKITE
;
A
#
# COMPACT_ATOMS: atom_id res chain seq x y z
N MET A 1 4.21 -7.91 18.90
CA MET A 1 3.15 -7.52 17.93
C MET A 1 3.23 -6.02 17.74
N ILE A 2 3.48 -5.53 16.52
CA ILE A 2 3.76 -4.10 16.27
C ILE A 2 2.45 -3.29 16.29
N LEU A 3 1.39 -3.80 15.66
CA LEU A 3 0.02 -3.30 15.71
C LEU A 3 -0.95 -4.48 15.74
N THR A 4 -2.09 -4.37 16.41
CA THR A 4 -3.15 -5.39 16.38
C THR A 4 -3.94 -5.32 15.07
N GLU A 5 -4.60 -6.42 14.66
CA GLU A 5 -5.46 -6.41 13.46
C GLU A 5 -6.57 -5.35 13.56
N LEU A 6 -7.13 -5.12 14.76
CA LEU A 6 -8.10 -4.04 14.97
C LEU A 6 -7.51 -2.65 14.70
N GLN A 7 -6.28 -2.38 15.14
CA GLN A 7 -5.59 -1.12 14.87
C GLN A 7 -5.31 -0.94 13.39
N ILE A 8 -4.86 -2.00 12.71
CA ILE A 8 -4.61 -2.04 11.27
C ILE A 8 -5.89 -1.72 10.49
N GLN A 9 -7.00 -2.36 10.83
CA GLN A 9 -8.29 -2.11 10.19
C GLN A 9 -8.78 -0.67 10.40
N LYS A 10 -8.57 -0.10 11.59
CA LYS A 10 -8.88 1.32 11.86
C LYS A 10 -8.03 2.25 10.99
N LEU A 11 -6.72 2.04 10.94
CA LEU A 11 -5.81 2.84 10.10
C LEU A 11 -6.17 2.75 8.62
N TYR A 12 -6.44 1.54 8.12
CA TYR A 12 -6.90 1.32 6.74
C TYR A 12 -8.19 2.09 6.43
N LYS A 13 -9.19 2.06 7.31
CA LYS A 13 -10.46 2.79 7.10
C LYS A 13 -10.24 4.30 7.05
N ILE A 14 -9.47 4.84 7.99
CA ILE A 14 -9.15 6.28 8.02
C ILE A 14 -8.41 6.67 6.73
N ALA A 15 -7.37 5.92 6.35
CA ALA A 15 -6.60 6.21 5.16
C ALA A 15 -7.40 6.04 3.86
N SER A 16 -8.34 5.10 3.80
CA SER A 16 -9.27 4.97 2.69
C SER A 16 -10.14 6.22 2.54
N LEU A 17 -10.71 6.73 3.64
CA LEU A 17 -11.50 7.96 3.60
C LEU A 17 -10.67 9.16 3.17
N VAL A 18 -9.44 9.28 3.67
CA VAL A 18 -8.49 10.32 3.23
C VAL A 18 -8.19 10.20 1.74
N THR A 19 -7.96 8.98 1.24
CA THR A 19 -7.67 8.73 -0.19
C THR A 19 -8.85 9.11 -1.08
N ILE A 20 -10.08 8.77 -0.68
CA ILE A 20 -11.30 9.19 -1.37
C ILE A 20 -11.40 10.72 -1.37
N GLY A 21 -11.21 11.35 -0.20
CA GLY A 21 -11.23 12.80 -0.06
C GLY A 21 -10.22 13.51 -0.97
N LEU A 22 -8.98 13.03 -1.01
CA LEU A 22 -7.93 13.55 -1.90
C LEU A 22 -8.31 13.40 -3.37
N GLY A 23 -8.86 12.25 -3.76
CA GLY A 23 -9.36 12.03 -5.13
C GLY A 23 -10.48 13.00 -5.51
N LEU A 24 -11.45 13.23 -4.61
CA LEU A 24 -12.54 14.17 -4.84
C LEU A 24 -12.02 15.62 -4.94
N VAL A 25 -11.10 16.01 -4.06
CA VAL A 25 -10.46 17.34 -4.12
C VAL A 25 -9.70 17.53 -5.43
N PHE A 26 -8.97 16.51 -5.89
CA PHE A 26 -8.26 16.56 -7.17
C PHE A 26 -9.20 16.74 -8.37
N ILE A 27 -10.36 16.08 -8.36
CA ILE A 27 -11.37 16.26 -9.40
C ILE A 27 -12.01 17.66 -9.31
N ALA A 28 -12.30 18.14 -8.11
CA ALA A 28 -13.04 19.37 -7.89
C ALA A 28 -12.23 20.64 -8.22
N ILE A 29 -10.93 20.65 -7.95
CA ILE A 29 -10.08 21.83 -8.19
C ILE A 29 -9.87 22.00 -9.70
N PRO A 30 -10.30 23.12 -10.32
CA PRO A 30 -10.08 23.40 -11.72
C PRO A 30 -8.58 23.40 -12.05
N SER A 31 -8.20 22.70 -13.11
CA SER A 31 -6.84 22.72 -13.64
C SER A 31 -6.79 23.58 -14.90
N ALA A 32 -5.77 24.41 -15.03
CA ALA A 32 -5.50 25.13 -16.28
C ALA A 32 -5.01 24.19 -17.40
N THR A 33 -4.55 22.99 -17.04
CA THR A 33 -3.85 22.07 -17.96
C THR A 33 -4.53 20.73 -18.14
N LEU A 34 -5.51 20.38 -17.30
CA LEU A 34 -6.18 19.07 -17.33
C LEU A 34 -7.68 19.25 -17.47
N GLU A 35 -8.27 18.54 -18.43
CA GLU A 35 -9.71 18.43 -18.56
C GLU A 35 -10.32 17.65 -17.38
N LEU A 36 -11.66 17.70 -17.25
CA LEU A 36 -12.34 16.96 -16.19
C LEU A 36 -12.13 15.44 -16.31
N THR A 37 -12.20 14.90 -17.52
CA THR A 37 -12.00 13.47 -17.82
C THR A 37 -10.60 13.00 -17.42
N GLU A 38 -9.59 13.83 -17.65
CA GLU A 38 -8.18 13.57 -17.31
C GLU A 38 -7.92 13.64 -15.80
N ARG A 39 -8.80 14.28 -15.02
CA ARG A 39 -8.73 14.32 -13.54
C ARG A 39 -9.47 13.17 -12.89
N ILE A 40 -10.58 12.71 -13.50
CA ILE A 40 -11.39 11.60 -12.97
C ILE A 40 -10.62 10.29 -12.95
N TRP A 41 -9.95 9.94 -14.06
CA TRP A 41 -9.25 8.66 -14.16
C TRP A 41 -8.15 8.45 -13.11
N PRO A 42 -7.22 9.40 -12.90
CA PRO A 42 -6.22 9.29 -11.84
C PRO A 42 -6.82 9.18 -10.43
N ALA A 43 -7.91 9.91 -10.14
CA ALA A 43 -8.58 9.82 -8.85
C ALA A 43 -9.23 8.44 -8.61
N ILE A 44 -9.82 7.85 -9.65
CA ILE A 44 -10.35 6.48 -9.61
C ILE A 44 -9.21 5.48 -9.42
N LEU A 45 -8.14 5.59 -10.23
CA LEU A 45 -6.98 4.71 -10.15
C LEU A 45 -6.28 4.79 -8.80
N LEU A 46 -6.21 5.98 -8.19
CA LEU A 46 -5.68 6.18 -6.85
C LEU A 46 -6.46 5.34 -5.82
N ASN A 47 -7.80 5.42 -5.85
CA ASN A 47 -8.65 4.69 -4.92
C ASN A 47 -8.61 3.17 -5.16
N ILE A 48 -8.71 2.75 -6.41
CA ILE A 48 -8.57 1.34 -6.79
C ILE A 48 -7.21 0.80 -6.35
N GLY A 49 -6.13 1.54 -6.67
CA GLY A 49 -4.77 1.19 -6.30
C GLY A 49 -4.63 1.02 -4.79
N PHE A 50 -5.08 2.00 -4.01
CA PHE A 50 -5.04 1.94 -2.54
C PHE A 50 -5.65 0.65 -2.00
N HIS A 51 -6.86 0.33 -2.45
CA HIS A 51 -7.59 -0.86 -1.99
C HIS A 51 -6.94 -2.16 -2.49
N LEU A 52 -6.58 -2.23 -3.77
CA LEU A 52 -5.97 -3.43 -4.35
C LEU A 52 -4.63 -3.75 -3.70
N PHE A 53 -3.73 -2.78 -3.60
CA PHE A 53 -2.43 -2.98 -2.96
C PHE A 53 -2.59 -3.41 -1.50
N PHE A 54 -3.52 -2.80 -0.76
CA PHE A 54 -3.78 -3.22 0.60
C PHE A 54 -4.26 -4.69 0.68
N GLN A 55 -5.25 -5.07 -0.13
CA GLN A 55 -5.84 -6.41 -0.08
C GLN A 55 -4.84 -7.49 -0.51
N VAL A 56 -4.09 -7.24 -1.59
CA VAL A 56 -3.09 -8.18 -2.12
C VAL A 56 -1.99 -8.41 -1.09
N ILE A 57 -1.37 -7.33 -0.61
CA ILE A 57 -0.19 -7.42 0.27
C ILE A 57 -0.58 -7.97 1.65
N SER A 58 -1.78 -7.69 2.15
CA SER A 58 -2.21 -8.15 3.48
C SER A 58 -2.74 -9.59 3.53
N ARG A 59 -3.17 -10.16 2.39
CA ARG A 59 -3.81 -11.49 2.32
C ARG A 59 -2.99 -12.52 1.59
N MET A 60 -2.34 -12.17 0.48
CA MET A 60 -1.61 -13.13 -0.36
C MET A 60 -0.49 -13.85 0.41
N PRO A 61 0.38 -13.15 1.17
CA PRO A 61 1.44 -13.84 1.91
C PRO A 61 0.87 -14.75 3.01
N ALA A 62 -0.23 -14.38 3.65
CA ALA A 62 -0.89 -15.23 4.63
C ALA A 62 -1.46 -16.51 3.99
N GLY A 63 -2.05 -16.39 2.80
CA GLY A 63 -2.49 -17.54 1.99
C GLY A 63 -1.33 -18.46 1.62
N MET A 64 -0.21 -17.89 1.17
CA MET A 64 1.01 -18.64 0.87
C MET A 64 1.60 -19.32 2.11
N ASN A 65 1.62 -18.63 3.26
CA ASN A 65 2.11 -19.20 4.52
C ASN A 65 1.32 -20.45 4.91
N ARG A 66 -0.01 -20.40 4.81
CA ARG A 66 -0.88 -21.57 5.07
C ARG A 66 -0.57 -22.74 4.14
N LEU A 67 -0.33 -22.46 2.86
CA LEU A 67 0.06 -23.49 1.89
C LEU A 67 1.43 -24.10 2.23
N PHE A 68 2.40 -23.30 2.68
CA PHE A 68 3.72 -23.81 3.08
C PHE A 68 3.66 -24.75 4.29
N GLN A 69 2.70 -24.54 5.20
CA GLN A 69 2.53 -25.42 6.36
C GLN A 69 2.06 -26.84 6.00
N THR A 70 1.55 -27.07 4.77
CA THR A 70 1.12 -28.39 4.28
C THR A 70 2.17 -29.09 3.42
N GLN A 71 3.35 -28.49 3.24
CA GLN A 71 4.44 -29.04 2.41
C GLN A 71 5.48 -29.77 3.27
N ASP A 72 6.55 -30.24 2.63
CA ASP A 72 7.69 -30.87 3.29
C ASP A 72 8.40 -29.95 4.29
N SER A 73 9.28 -30.54 5.10
CA SER A 73 9.96 -29.85 6.20
C SER A 73 10.80 -28.66 5.74
N ILE A 74 11.38 -28.70 4.54
CA ILE A 74 12.21 -27.60 4.02
C ILE A 74 11.33 -26.40 3.69
N ILE A 75 10.25 -26.61 2.92
CA ILE A 75 9.32 -25.53 2.54
C ILE A 75 8.62 -24.95 3.77
N LYS A 76 8.24 -25.80 4.72
CA LYS A 76 7.62 -25.38 5.98
C LYS A 76 8.50 -24.43 6.80
N THR A 77 9.83 -24.59 6.73
CA THR A 77 10.80 -23.73 7.44
C THR A 77 11.21 -22.52 6.61
N LEU A 78 11.55 -22.70 5.33
CA LEU A 78 12.07 -21.62 4.49
C LEU A 78 10.98 -20.69 3.96
N GLY A 79 9.79 -21.20 3.67
CA GLY A 79 8.67 -20.43 3.13
C GLY A 79 8.30 -19.22 4.00
N PRO A 80 8.00 -19.41 5.30
CA PRO A 80 7.69 -18.31 6.21
C PRO A 80 8.84 -17.30 6.34
N LEU A 81 10.10 -17.77 6.32
CA LEU A 81 11.28 -16.90 6.36
C LEU A 81 11.35 -16.01 5.12
N MET A 82 11.13 -16.57 3.92
CA MET A 82 11.11 -15.81 2.68
C MET A 82 9.98 -14.76 2.66
N LEU A 83 8.80 -15.09 3.19
CA LEU A 83 7.69 -14.13 3.29
C LEU A 83 8.02 -12.99 4.27
N LYS A 84 8.69 -13.28 5.39
CA LYS A 84 9.16 -12.25 6.33
C LYS A 84 10.18 -11.31 5.67
N ILE A 85 11.14 -11.86 4.92
CA ILE A 85 12.09 -11.06 4.14
C ILE A 85 11.35 -10.18 3.13
N TRP A 86 10.40 -10.75 2.38
CA TRP A 86 9.59 -10.02 1.42
C TRP A 86 8.84 -8.85 2.07
N VAL A 87 8.24 -9.03 3.24
CA VAL A 87 7.57 -7.96 3.98
C VAL A 87 8.53 -6.82 4.32
N ILE A 88 9.70 -7.14 4.87
CA ILE A 88 10.70 -6.13 5.25
C ILE A 88 11.19 -5.38 4.00
N THR A 89 11.48 -6.11 2.93
CA THR A 89 11.88 -5.55 1.64
C THR A 89 10.80 -4.65 1.05
N ALA A 90 9.53 -5.05 1.09
CA ALA A 90 8.41 -4.25 0.60
C ALA A 90 8.28 -2.92 1.38
N ILE A 91 8.41 -2.95 2.70
CA ILE A 91 8.41 -1.73 3.53
C ILE A 91 9.60 -0.84 3.15
N GLY A 92 10.81 -1.40 3.07
CA GLY A 92 12.03 -0.65 2.73
C GLY A 92 11.94 0.01 1.36
N PHE A 93 11.54 -0.73 0.32
CA PHE A 93 11.34 -0.17 -1.02
C PHE A 93 10.23 0.90 -1.05
N THR A 94 9.16 0.72 -0.27
CA THR A 94 8.06 1.69 -0.23
C THR A 94 8.51 3.00 0.40
N ILE A 95 9.29 2.95 1.49
CA ILE A 95 9.88 4.15 2.12
C ILE A 95 10.82 4.86 1.12
N LEU A 96 11.69 4.10 0.45
CA LEU A 96 12.63 4.64 -0.52
C LEU A 96 11.91 5.27 -1.72
N ALA A 97 10.90 4.61 -2.26
CA ALA A 97 10.07 5.13 -3.35
C ALA A 97 9.34 6.40 -2.92
N THR A 98 8.78 6.43 -1.71
CA THR A 98 8.13 7.62 -1.14
C THR A 98 9.11 8.80 -1.10
N PHE A 99 10.33 8.57 -0.59
CA PHE A 99 11.38 9.59 -0.54
C PHE A 99 11.71 10.15 -1.92
N PHE A 100 11.94 9.29 -2.92
CA PHE A 100 12.26 9.74 -4.28
C PHE A 100 11.09 10.47 -4.95
N ILE A 101 9.85 10.05 -4.71
CA ILE A 101 8.67 10.74 -5.25
C ILE A 101 8.51 12.13 -4.64
N ILE A 102 8.70 12.26 -3.33
CA ILE A 102 8.66 13.57 -2.65
C ILE A 102 9.78 14.47 -3.19
N LEU A 103 11.02 13.96 -3.25
CA LEU A 103 12.16 14.71 -3.77
C LEU A 103 11.89 15.20 -5.19
N ARG A 104 11.39 14.31 -6.06
CA ARG A 104 11.05 14.64 -7.44
C ARG A 104 9.93 15.69 -7.53
N ALA A 105 8.90 15.60 -6.70
CA ALA A 105 7.83 16.58 -6.67
C ALA A 105 8.35 17.99 -6.38
N PHE A 106 9.31 18.13 -5.47
CA PHE A 106 9.95 19.41 -5.17
C PHE A 106 10.85 19.90 -6.30
N LEU A 107 11.70 19.01 -6.86
CA LEU A 107 12.62 19.37 -7.94
C LEU A 107 11.90 19.81 -9.22
N ASP A 108 10.83 19.09 -9.58
CA ASP A 108 10.07 19.34 -10.81
C ASP A 108 8.92 20.34 -10.60
N SER A 109 8.69 20.82 -9.36
CA SER A 109 7.50 21.57 -8.94
C SER A 109 6.16 20.89 -9.31
N ASN A 110 6.19 19.57 -9.55
CA ASN A 110 5.04 18.77 -9.94
C ASN A 110 4.43 18.08 -8.73
N TYR A 111 3.66 18.81 -7.93
CA TYR A 111 3.06 18.30 -6.71
C TYR A 111 1.91 17.30 -6.94
N GLN A 112 1.39 17.17 -8.17
CA GLN A 112 0.33 16.22 -8.49
C GLN A 112 0.79 14.77 -8.29
N ILE A 113 2.09 14.48 -8.46
CA ILE A 113 2.65 13.15 -8.25
C ILE A 113 2.50 12.67 -6.79
N LEU A 114 2.37 13.60 -5.83
CA LEU A 114 2.19 13.28 -4.41
C LEU A 114 0.87 12.55 -4.13
N LEU A 115 -0.09 12.60 -5.06
CA LEU A 115 -1.34 11.86 -4.98
C LEU A 115 -1.14 10.35 -4.87
N VAL A 116 0.02 9.80 -5.24
CA VAL A 116 0.32 8.36 -5.13
C VAL A 116 0.68 7.93 -3.70
N ILE A 117 1.06 8.85 -2.81
CA ILE A 117 1.52 8.54 -1.44
C ILE A 117 0.53 7.68 -0.63
N PRO A 118 -0.80 7.88 -0.71
CA PRO A 118 -1.75 7.02 0.00
C PRO A 118 -1.61 5.54 -0.39
N ILE A 119 -1.28 5.22 -1.65
CA ILE A 119 -1.03 3.82 -2.07
C ILE A 119 0.15 3.24 -1.30
N PHE A 120 1.24 3.99 -1.17
CA PHE A 120 2.42 3.57 -0.42
C PHE A 120 2.12 3.38 1.07
N PHE A 121 1.30 4.26 1.64
CA PHE A 121 0.79 4.06 2.99
C PHE A 121 -0.01 2.76 3.13
N ALA A 122 -0.87 2.46 2.16
CA ALA A 122 -1.63 1.20 2.11
C ALA A 122 -0.71 -0.03 2.07
N ILE A 123 0.37 0.02 1.27
CA ILE A 123 1.38 -1.04 1.17
C ILE A 123 2.04 -1.28 2.53
N VAL A 124 2.46 -0.23 3.24
CA VAL A 124 3.11 -0.37 4.55
C VAL A 124 2.16 -0.99 5.58
N ILE A 125 0.93 -0.51 5.69
CA ILE A 125 -0.05 -1.09 6.64
C ILE A 125 -0.34 -2.56 6.28
N ALA A 126 -0.50 -2.86 5.00
CA ALA A 126 -0.76 -4.22 4.53
C ALA A 126 0.41 -5.16 4.81
N ALA A 127 1.64 -4.68 4.66
CA ALA A 127 2.85 -5.43 4.97
C ALA A 127 2.94 -5.74 6.48
N ILE A 128 2.57 -4.80 7.34
CA ILE A 128 2.47 -5.03 8.80
C ILE A 128 1.38 -6.08 9.12
N SER A 129 0.20 -6.00 8.48
CA SER A 129 -0.85 -7.02 8.64
C SER A 129 -0.39 -8.40 8.20
N SER A 130 0.32 -8.47 7.08
CA SER A 130 0.94 -9.70 6.58
C SER A 130 1.93 -10.28 7.58
N TRP A 131 2.82 -9.46 8.14
CA TRP A 131 3.79 -9.89 9.14
C TRP A 131 3.13 -10.60 10.32
N ASN A 132 2.07 -10.01 10.86
CA ASN A 132 1.33 -10.59 11.99
C ASN A 132 0.77 -11.96 11.63
N LYS A 133 0.10 -12.09 10.48
CA LYS A 133 -0.50 -13.35 10.00
C LYS A 133 0.50 -14.44 9.65
N ILE A 134 1.75 -14.09 9.37
CA ILE A 134 2.84 -15.07 9.14
C ILE A 134 3.43 -15.56 10.48
N THR A 135 3.29 -14.76 11.54
CA THR A 135 3.92 -15.02 12.85
C THR A 135 2.95 -15.64 13.86
N GLU A 136 1.64 -15.50 13.64
CA GLU A 136 0.58 -16.29 14.28
C GLU A 136 0.63 -17.76 13.86
#